data_AF-A0A6A6DYC5-F1
#
_entry.id   AF-A0A6A6DYC5-F1
#
_cell.length_a   1.000
_cell.length_b   1.000
_cell.length_c   1.000
_cell.angle_alpha   90.00
_cell.angle_beta   90.00
_cell.angle_gamma   90.00
#
_symmetry.space_group_name_H-M   'P 1'
#
loop_
_entity.id
_entity.type
_entity.pdbx_description
1 polymer ?
#
loop_
_entity_poly.entity_id
_entity_poly.type
_entity_poly.pdbx_seq_one_letter_code
_entity_poly.pdbx_strand_id
1 'polypeptide(L)'
;MQLDQYMAARGSDFELLLPQAKLAGVKMKIFLALPLANARTATNIFTAPKNSSSIVSRFVTQAGEDRAFLRRQCELHSYRIINRWKKKTRKKREPLFLQAEPDLCKEERIIAHHSYRNLAWDDARKLRKTYLLPNLNIENLKKHPEILFGLIHNRSAYSPECWIPFDCQGTSAGRVIGHLDVDFNAGCVVMYGSRFGEILPWDGDQMHRSDLPGFPRARLVLEAQATLLQFLRTVAEILLENLSTDDPPSSTKWVEMKHPGFKNNGDAAYWSQYVYQSFSAPPQLDINALVAQANTKVDAAEDHLWLLQMEPSYLKRYPRSVNEAEATRFEYNGEGVMSIAYKQPVKTSELFDNDPLFWCVMQLQREPDEPRRFSYAMLFDFLDEHLAGARLQERARLDEILYENLSDFAAILEMFTAIRFACPQNTYHHIEQVMA
;
A
#
# COMPACT_ATOMS: atom_id res chain seq x y z
N MET A 1 -8.97 25.51 -27.68
CA MET A 1 -9.07 24.29 -28.52
C MET A 1 -8.60 23.09 -27.69
N GLN A 2 -9.31 22.75 -26.60
CA GLN A 2 -8.76 21.91 -25.50
C GLN A 2 -9.81 21.17 -24.64
N LEU A 3 -11.07 21.06 -25.08
CA LEU A 3 -12.10 20.24 -24.41
C LEU A 3 -12.72 19.22 -25.38
N ASP A 4 -12.86 19.60 -26.65
CA ASP A 4 -13.42 18.72 -27.69
C ASP A 4 -12.51 17.51 -27.99
N GLN A 5 -11.18 17.67 -27.90
CA GLN A 5 -10.23 16.53 -27.98
C GLN A 5 -10.29 15.61 -26.76
N TYR A 6 -10.54 16.17 -25.55
CA TYR A 6 -10.72 15.37 -24.33
C TYR A 6 -12.02 14.55 -24.37
N MET A 7 -13.08 15.09 -24.99
CA MET A 7 -14.36 14.41 -25.16
C MET A 7 -14.33 13.39 -26.33
N ALA A 8 -13.60 13.68 -27.41
CA ALA A 8 -13.49 12.77 -28.56
C ALA A 8 -12.67 11.50 -28.23
N ALA A 9 -11.63 11.60 -27.40
CA ALA A 9 -10.80 10.45 -27.02
C ALA A 9 -11.48 9.49 -26.01
N ARG A 10 -12.58 9.90 -25.38
CA ARG A 10 -13.33 9.09 -24.39
C ARG A 10 -14.71 8.62 -24.85
N GLY A 11 -15.14 9.01 -26.06
CA GLY A 11 -16.49 8.77 -26.55
C GLY A 11 -16.78 7.38 -27.10
N SER A 12 -15.79 6.48 -27.19
CA SER A 12 -15.94 5.23 -27.96
C SER A 12 -15.93 3.93 -27.15
N ASP A 13 -15.30 3.86 -25.97
CA ASP A 13 -14.95 2.55 -25.37
C ASP A 13 -15.30 2.41 -23.88
N PHE A 14 -16.50 2.82 -23.47
CA PHE A 14 -17.03 2.44 -22.15
C PHE A 14 -18.55 2.24 -22.18
N GLU A 15 -19.01 1.17 -22.85
CA GLU A 15 -20.19 0.44 -22.37
C GLU A 15 -19.77 -0.38 -21.14
N LEU A 16 -19.72 0.28 -19.98
CA LEU A 16 -19.76 -0.42 -18.71
C LEU A 16 -21.20 -0.95 -18.55
N LEU A 17 -21.40 -2.22 -18.89
CA LEU A 17 -22.54 -3.02 -18.49
C LEU A 17 -22.59 -3.06 -16.95
N LEU A 18 -23.28 -2.09 -16.35
CA LEU A 18 -23.73 -2.15 -14.97
C LEU A 18 -25.04 -2.98 -14.94
N PRO A 19 -25.12 -4.11 -14.21
CA PRO A 19 -26.40 -4.73 -13.92
C PRO A 19 -27.26 -3.75 -13.11
N GLN A 20 -28.45 -3.43 -13.63
CA GLN A 20 -29.43 -2.59 -12.95
C GLN A 20 -29.98 -3.28 -11.70
N ALA A 21 -29.33 -3.12 -10.55
CA ALA A 21 -29.91 -3.47 -9.27
C ALA A 21 -30.86 -2.35 -8.80
N LYS A 22 -32.17 -2.55 -8.98
CA LYS A 22 -33.23 -1.78 -8.33
C LYS A 22 -33.14 -1.99 -6.81
N LEU A 23 -32.53 -1.05 -6.10
CA LEU A 23 -32.69 -0.93 -4.64
C LEU A 23 -33.68 0.19 -4.32
N ALA A 24 -34.75 -0.21 -3.68
CA ALA A 24 -35.86 0.63 -3.28
C ALA A 24 -35.43 1.70 -2.26
N GLY A 25 -35.87 2.94 -2.50
CA GLY A 25 -36.44 3.76 -1.43
C GLY A 25 -35.52 4.56 -0.50
N VAL A 26 -34.23 4.76 -0.79
CA VAL A 26 -33.40 5.70 -0.02
C VAL A 26 -32.78 6.75 -0.95
N LYS A 27 -33.32 7.98 -0.92
CA LYS A 27 -32.72 9.16 -1.58
C LYS A 27 -31.44 9.56 -0.83
N MET A 28 -30.33 8.89 -1.12
CA MET A 28 -29.00 9.38 -0.76
C MET A 28 -28.58 10.38 -1.85
N LYS A 29 -28.52 11.68 -1.51
CA LYS A 29 -27.90 12.69 -2.38
C LYS A 29 -26.39 12.45 -2.40
N ILE A 30 -25.96 11.54 -3.26
CA ILE A 30 -24.57 11.37 -3.62
C ILE A 30 -24.24 12.49 -4.62
N PHE A 31 -23.37 13.43 -4.23
CA PHE A 31 -22.69 14.34 -5.17
C PHE A 31 -21.63 13.55 -5.95
N LEU A 32 -22.06 12.63 -6.79
CA LEU A 32 -21.28 12.07 -7.89
C LEU A 32 -22.16 12.26 -9.13
N ALA A 33 -21.59 12.95 -10.13
CA ALA A 33 -22.25 13.49 -11.32
C ALA A 33 -23.06 14.78 -11.11
N LEU A 34 -22.38 15.93 -11.27
CA LEU A 34 -23.02 17.06 -11.93
C LEU A 34 -23.40 16.59 -13.35
N PRO A 35 -24.68 16.67 -13.78
CA PRO A 35 -25.06 16.35 -15.14
C PRO A 35 -24.32 17.26 -16.13
N LEU A 36 -23.81 16.66 -17.21
CA LEU A 36 -23.12 17.28 -18.35
C LEU A 36 -23.91 18.38 -19.10
N ALA A 37 -25.05 18.83 -18.57
CA ALA A 37 -25.87 19.89 -19.16
C ALA A 37 -25.42 21.33 -18.80
N ASN A 38 -24.52 21.50 -17.82
CA ASN A 38 -24.05 22.84 -17.38
C ASN A 38 -22.53 23.07 -17.59
N ALA A 39 -21.90 22.34 -18.52
CA ALA A 39 -20.46 22.51 -18.81
C ALA A 39 -20.09 23.89 -19.40
N ARG A 40 -21.08 24.68 -19.86
CA ARG A 40 -20.83 26.05 -20.37
C ARG A 40 -20.74 27.14 -19.29
N THR A 41 -21.14 26.85 -18.06
CA THR A 41 -21.09 27.80 -16.93
C THR A 41 -20.01 27.48 -15.89
N ALA A 42 -19.33 26.34 -16.01
CA ALA A 42 -18.27 25.90 -15.08
C ALA A 42 -16.86 26.35 -15.50
N THR A 43 -16.72 27.21 -16.51
CA THR A 43 -15.43 27.65 -17.05
C THR A 43 -14.64 28.59 -16.12
N ASN A 44 -15.23 29.03 -15.00
CA ASN A 44 -14.64 30.04 -14.09
C ASN A 44 -14.37 29.57 -12.64
N ILE A 45 -14.49 28.28 -12.29
CA ILE A 45 -14.40 27.83 -10.88
C ILE A 45 -13.07 27.14 -10.51
N PHE A 46 -12.26 26.69 -11.48
CA PHE A 46 -10.98 26.02 -11.19
C PHE A 46 -9.80 26.81 -11.76
N THR A 47 -9.48 27.94 -11.12
CA THR A 47 -8.16 28.55 -11.34
C THR A 47 -7.14 27.71 -10.57
N ALA A 48 -6.08 27.26 -11.26
CA ALA A 48 -4.98 26.57 -10.61
C ALA A 48 -4.41 27.46 -9.50
N PRO A 49 -4.10 26.92 -8.30
CA PRO A 49 -3.49 27.69 -7.24
C PRO A 49 -2.21 28.34 -7.77
N LYS A 50 -2.09 29.66 -7.59
CA LYS A 50 -0.90 30.45 -7.98
C LYS A 50 0.42 29.94 -7.35
N ASN A 51 0.36 28.98 -6.43
CA ASN A 51 1.46 28.43 -5.62
C ASN A 51 1.74 26.94 -5.88
N SER A 52 1.16 26.30 -6.91
CA SER A 52 1.33 24.85 -7.14
C SER A 52 2.81 24.43 -7.23
N SER A 53 3.62 25.19 -7.98
CA SER A 53 5.05 24.92 -8.12
C SER A 53 5.84 25.14 -6.83
N SER A 54 5.47 26.15 -6.02
CA SER A 54 6.15 26.38 -4.74
C SER A 54 5.83 25.31 -3.71
N ILE A 55 4.61 24.76 -3.73
CA ILE A 55 4.22 23.64 -2.87
C ILE A 55 5.04 22.39 -3.20
N VAL A 56 5.12 22.04 -4.49
CA VAL A 56 5.90 20.88 -4.95
C VAL A 56 7.38 21.07 -4.63
N SER A 57 7.95 22.21 -5.01
CA SER A 57 9.36 22.54 -4.74
C SER A 57 9.68 22.47 -3.25
N ARG A 58 8.81 22.99 -2.37
CA ARG A 58 8.99 22.89 -0.92
C ARG A 58 9.11 21.45 -0.44
N PHE A 59 8.21 20.56 -0.87
CA PHE A 59 8.26 19.16 -0.44
C PHE A 59 9.48 18.43 -0.99
N VAL A 60 9.83 18.65 -2.27
CA VAL A 60 11.03 18.07 -2.89
C VAL A 60 12.29 18.50 -2.18
N THR A 61 12.45 19.80 -1.91
CA THR A 61 13.61 20.34 -1.20
C THR A 61 13.71 19.78 0.22
N GLN A 62 12.61 19.82 0.99
CA GLN A 62 12.58 19.29 2.36
C GLN A 62 12.96 17.80 2.40
N ALA A 63 12.32 16.98 1.56
CA ALA A 63 12.63 15.55 1.48
C ALA A 63 14.11 15.32 1.09
N GLY A 64 14.65 16.10 0.15
CA GLY A 64 16.04 16.02 -0.26
C GLY A 64 17.03 16.34 0.87
N GLU A 65 16.78 17.42 1.61
CA GLU A 65 17.61 17.85 2.75
C GLU A 65 17.58 16.83 3.89
N ASP A 66 16.39 16.35 4.28
CA ASP A 66 16.22 15.38 5.35
C ASP A 66 16.85 14.03 5.00
N ARG A 67 16.69 13.59 3.75
CA ARG A 67 17.34 12.39 3.23
C ARG A 67 18.87 12.51 3.30
N ALA A 68 19.42 13.62 2.83
CA ALA A 68 20.86 13.87 2.84
C ALA A 68 21.41 13.89 4.28
N PHE A 69 20.69 14.52 5.20
CA PHE A 69 21.01 14.50 6.63
C PHE A 69 21.02 13.07 7.17
N LEU A 70 19.94 12.31 6.99
CA LEU A 70 19.81 10.94 7.48
C LEU A 70 20.91 10.02 6.95
N ARG A 71 21.23 10.14 5.65
CA ARG A 71 22.31 9.38 5.03
C ARG A 71 23.65 9.66 5.72
N ARG A 72 23.98 10.94 5.91
CA ARG A 72 25.20 11.36 6.62
C ARG A 72 25.23 10.86 8.07
N GLN A 73 24.12 10.94 8.79
CA GLN A 73 24.04 10.43 10.17
C GLN A 73 24.21 8.92 10.25
N CYS A 74 23.69 8.16 9.27
CA CYS A 74 23.91 6.72 9.20
C CYS A 74 25.37 6.36 8.94
N GLU A 75 26.03 7.10 8.05
CA GLU A 75 27.46 6.93 7.74
C GLU A 75 28.32 7.22 8.98
N LEU A 76 28.05 8.31 9.71
CA LEU A 76 28.89 8.73 10.83
C LEU A 76 28.55 8.05 12.16
N HIS A 77 27.26 7.85 12.47
CA HIS A 77 26.78 7.57 13.83
C HIS A 77 25.83 6.37 13.96
N SER A 78 25.79 5.47 12.97
CA SER A 78 24.94 4.27 12.98
C SER A 78 25.07 3.41 14.24
N TYR A 79 26.28 3.24 14.79
CA TYR A 79 26.50 2.50 16.04
C TYR A 79 25.66 3.06 17.20
N ARG A 80 25.63 4.39 17.32
CA ARG A 80 24.96 5.10 18.41
C ARG A 80 23.45 5.05 18.26
N ILE A 81 22.95 5.23 17.03
CA ILE A 81 21.54 5.06 16.70
C ILE A 81 21.07 3.68 17.15
N ILE A 82 21.78 2.60 16.76
CA ILE A 82 21.44 1.24 17.18
C ILE A 82 21.43 1.12 18.70
N ASN A 83 22.50 1.51 19.37
CA ASN A 83 22.66 1.26 20.80
C ASN A 83 21.69 2.06 21.66
N ARG A 84 21.47 3.34 21.36
CA ARG A 84 20.51 4.16 22.09
C ARG A 84 19.09 3.68 21.85
N TRP A 85 18.76 3.29 20.62
CA TRP A 85 17.44 2.76 20.31
C TRP A 85 17.16 1.42 21.01
N LYS A 86 18.09 0.46 20.91
CA LYS A 86 17.95 -0.85 21.56
C LYS A 86 17.86 -0.75 23.08
N LYS A 87 18.50 0.25 23.71
CA LYS A 87 18.39 0.51 25.16
C LYS A 87 17.06 1.11 25.60
N LYS A 88 16.26 1.68 24.69
CA LYS A 88 14.93 2.23 25.04
C LYS A 88 13.90 1.10 25.15
N THR A 89 13.27 1.00 26.32
CA THR A 89 12.15 0.09 26.57
C THR A 89 10.90 0.54 25.79
N ARG A 90 9.94 -0.36 25.55
CA ARG A 90 8.67 -0.02 24.87
C ARG A 90 7.97 1.23 25.45
N LYS A 91 7.99 1.40 26.78
CA LYS A 91 7.42 2.59 27.46
C LYS A 91 8.19 3.89 27.18
N LYS A 92 9.51 3.82 26.94
CA LYS A 92 10.36 4.98 26.63
C LYS A 92 10.40 5.34 25.14
N ARG A 93 9.90 4.47 24.26
CA ARG A 93 9.88 4.68 22.80
C ARG A 93 8.74 5.61 22.39
N GLU A 94 7.55 5.41 22.94
CA GLU A 94 6.37 6.21 22.60
C GLU A 94 6.54 7.71 22.86
N PRO A 95 7.02 8.18 24.03
CA PRO A 95 7.26 9.61 24.25
C PRO A 95 8.27 10.19 23.26
N LEU A 96 9.27 9.40 22.83
CA LEU A 96 10.24 9.85 21.83
C LEU A 96 9.59 10.06 20.47
N PHE A 97 8.71 9.15 20.05
CA PHE A 97 7.99 9.31 18.79
C PHE A 97 7.01 10.47 18.82
N LEU A 98 6.30 10.66 19.92
CA LEU A 98 5.39 11.79 20.09
C LEU A 98 6.13 13.13 20.24
N GLN A 99 7.37 13.12 20.72
CA GLN A 99 8.24 14.29 20.69
C GLN A 99 8.63 14.63 19.24
N ALA A 100 8.90 13.63 18.41
CA ALA A 100 9.25 13.84 17.00
C ALA A 100 8.04 14.21 16.13
N GLU A 101 6.88 13.61 16.39
CA GLU A 101 5.64 13.83 15.67
C GLU A 101 4.44 13.67 16.62
N PRO A 102 3.90 14.78 17.16
CA PRO A 102 2.80 14.74 18.13
C PRO A 102 1.52 14.09 17.61
N ASP A 103 1.26 14.21 16.30
CA ASP A 103 0.05 13.70 15.65
C ASP A 103 0.26 12.30 15.05
N LEU A 104 1.33 11.59 15.44
CA LEU A 104 1.63 10.27 14.93
C LEU A 104 0.55 9.27 15.33
N CYS A 105 0.14 8.43 14.39
CA CYS A 105 -0.87 7.41 14.64
C CYS A 105 -0.41 6.45 15.76
N LYS A 106 -1.28 6.25 16.75
CA LYS A 106 -0.98 5.39 17.90
C LYS A 106 -1.21 3.91 17.57
N GLU A 107 -2.34 3.63 16.95
CA GLU A 107 -2.87 2.29 16.74
C GLU A 107 -2.48 1.74 15.37
N GLU A 108 -2.23 0.44 15.32
CA GLU A 108 -2.09 -0.27 14.06
C GLU A 108 -3.43 -0.40 13.31
N ARG A 109 -3.37 -0.51 11.97
CA ARG A 109 -4.53 -0.79 11.08
C ARG A 109 -5.73 0.14 11.27
N ILE A 110 -5.48 1.35 11.76
CA ILE A 110 -6.51 2.32 12.09
C ILE A 110 -7.44 2.64 10.90
N ILE A 111 -6.97 2.53 9.65
CA ILE A 111 -7.82 2.70 8.47
C ILE A 111 -8.95 1.67 8.45
N ALA A 112 -8.70 0.40 8.80
CA ALA A 112 -9.75 -0.60 8.92
C ALA A 112 -10.73 -0.26 10.05
N HIS A 113 -10.21 0.11 11.23
CA HIS A 113 -11.02 0.54 12.36
C HIS A 113 -11.90 1.77 12.05
N HIS A 114 -11.38 2.73 11.28
CA HIS A 114 -12.10 3.94 10.91
C HIS A 114 -13.06 3.73 9.75
N SER A 115 -12.81 2.78 8.85
CA SER A 115 -13.67 2.52 7.69
C SER A 115 -15.09 2.09 8.08
N TYR A 116 -15.26 1.54 9.29
CA TYR A 116 -16.55 1.15 9.84
C TYR A 116 -17.12 2.15 10.86
N ARG A 117 -16.36 3.18 11.20
CA ARG A 117 -16.85 4.30 12.01
C ARG A 117 -17.43 5.32 11.06
N ASN A 118 -18.66 5.77 11.31
CA ASN A 118 -19.29 6.88 10.58
C ASN A 118 -18.64 8.22 10.97
N LEU A 119 -17.33 8.35 10.73
CA LEU A 119 -16.58 9.56 10.96
C LEU A 119 -17.05 10.64 10.01
N ALA A 120 -17.32 11.82 10.55
CA ALA A 120 -17.56 12.99 9.74
C ALA A 120 -16.29 13.30 8.92
N TRP A 121 -16.48 13.82 7.70
CA TRP A 121 -15.38 14.03 6.76
C TRP A 121 -14.33 15.02 7.29
N ASP A 122 -14.76 15.99 8.09
CA ASP A 122 -13.90 16.99 8.73
C ASP A 122 -13.07 16.38 9.86
N ASP A 123 -13.64 15.47 10.63
CA ASP A 123 -12.89 14.69 11.62
C ASP A 123 -11.88 13.74 10.96
N ALA A 124 -12.27 13.07 9.89
CA ALA A 124 -11.38 12.18 9.15
C ALA A 124 -10.18 12.94 8.55
N ARG A 125 -10.37 14.18 8.10
CA ARG A 125 -9.29 15.03 7.57
C ARG A 125 -8.29 15.48 8.64
N LYS A 126 -8.68 15.52 9.91
CA LYS A 126 -7.72 15.76 11.02
C LYS A 126 -6.69 14.64 11.12
N LEU A 127 -7.01 13.44 10.60
CA LEU A 127 -6.11 12.28 10.56
C LEU A 127 -5.26 12.24 9.29
N ARG A 128 -4.94 13.38 8.68
CA ARG A 128 -4.23 13.47 7.40
C ARG A 128 -2.94 12.64 7.37
N LYS A 129 -2.07 12.74 8.39
CA LYS A 129 -0.79 12.00 8.44
C LYS A 129 -0.99 10.49 8.45
N THR A 130 -2.02 10.02 9.15
CA THR A 130 -2.43 8.60 9.15
C THR A 130 -2.79 8.10 7.75
N TYR A 131 -3.52 8.91 6.98
CA TYR A 131 -3.89 8.55 5.60
C TYR A 131 -2.75 8.75 4.59
N LEU A 132 -1.76 9.60 4.90
CA LEU A 132 -0.54 9.74 4.11
C LEU A 132 0.43 8.57 4.35
N LEU A 133 0.55 8.11 5.59
CA LEU A 133 1.52 7.12 6.05
C LEU A 133 0.84 5.99 6.84
N PRO A 134 -0.02 5.18 6.19
CA PRO A 134 -0.84 4.18 6.88
C PRO A 134 -0.04 3.10 7.63
N ASN A 135 1.19 2.84 7.17
CA ASN A 135 2.05 1.83 7.76
C ASN A 135 2.95 2.40 8.88
N LEU A 136 2.89 3.71 9.16
CA LEU A 136 3.67 4.36 10.20
C LEU A 136 2.81 4.60 11.44
N ASN A 137 2.97 3.74 12.45
CA ASN A 137 2.26 3.87 13.74
C ASN A 137 3.16 3.49 14.92
N ILE A 138 2.80 3.99 16.10
CA ILE A 138 3.58 3.84 17.34
C ILE A 138 3.59 2.38 17.82
N GLU A 139 2.48 1.65 17.71
CA GLU A 139 2.39 0.25 18.13
C GLU A 139 3.42 -0.63 17.41
N ASN A 140 3.46 -0.55 16.08
CA ASN A 140 4.39 -1.31 15.25
C ASN A 140 5.85 -0.93 15.58
N LEU A 141 6.15 0.37 15.61
CA LEU A 141 7.49 0.89 15.96
C LEU A 141 7.95 0.51 17.38
N LYS A 142 7.03 0.30 18.33
CA LYS A 142 7.34 -0.18 19.68
C LYS A 142 7.57 -1.68 19.70
N LYS A 143 6.73 -2.44 19.00
CA LYS A 143 6.72 -3.91 18.97
C LYS A 143 8.01 -4.43 18.34
N HIS A 144 8.41 -3.83 17.22
CA HIS A 144 9.48 -4.28 16.33
C HIS A 144 10.57 -3.20 16.20
N PRO A 145 11.58 -3.13 17.09
CA PRO A 145 12.57 -2.05 17.09
C PRO A 145 13.37 -1.90 15.79
N GLU A 146 13.58 -3.00 15.09
CA GLU A 146 14.33 -3.10 13.85
C GLU A 146 13.69 -2.39 12.67
N ILE A 147 12.36 -2.25 12.64
CA ILE A 147 11.68 -1.58 11.53
C ILE A 147 12.07 -0.10 11.44
N LEU A 148 12.44 0.53 12.58
CA LEU A 148 12.95 1.90 12.59
C LEU A 148 14.30 1.98 11.86
N PHE A 149 15.16 0.97 12.01
CA PHE A 149 16.44 0.93 11.28
C PHE A 149 16.19 0.70 9.78
N GLY A 150 15.26 -0.19 9.45
CA GLY A 150 14.80 -0.40 8.07
C GLY A 150 14.31 0.91 7.43
N LEU A 151 13.45 1.66 8.11
CA LEU A 151 12.96 2.96 7.62
C LEU A 151 14.08 3.96 7.41
N ILE A 152 14.90 4.19 8.44
CA ILE A 152 16.01 5.15 8.35
C ILE A 152 16.96 4.75 7.22
N HIS A 153 17.33 3.48 7.13
CA HIS A 153 18.26 3.02 6.10
C HIS A 153 17.65 3.15 4.70
N ASN A 154 16.49 2.54 4.47
CA ASN A 154 15.93 2.40 3.13
C ASN A 154 15.44 3.77 2.60
N ARG A 155 14.85 4.62 3.44
CA ARG A 155 14.44 5.97 3.00
C ARG A 155 15.62 6.93 2.81
N SER A 156 16.78 6.67 3.42
CA SER A 156 18.00 7.48 3.19
C SER A 156 18.87 6.98 2.03
N ALA A 157 18.93 5.67 1.80
CA ALA A 157 19.78 5.06 0.79
C ALA A 157 19.24 5.28 -0.64
N TYR A 158 17.94 5.10 -0.84
CA TYR A 158 17.32 5.17 -2.16
C TYR A 158 16.78 6.57 -2.47
N SER A 159 16.76 6.94 -3.75
CA SER A 159 16.19 8.20 -4.23
C SER A 159 14.68 8.22 -3.94
N PRO A 160 14.06 9.39 -3.64
CA PRO A 160 12.61 9.50 -3.49
C PRO A 160 11.82 8.96 -4.71
N GLU A 161 12.42 9.00 -5.90
CA GLU A 161 11.79 8.48 -7.13
C GLU A 161 11.54 6.96 -7.07
N CYS A 162 12.43 6.18 -6.43
CA CYS A 162 12.27 4.73 -6.33
C CYS A 162 11.06 4.31 -5.50
N TRP A 163 10.46 5.24 -4.75
CA TRP A 163 9.37 4.98 -3.82
C TRP A 163 8.00 5.38 -4.36
N ILE A 164 7.93 6.05 -5.50
CA ILE A 164 6.67 6.64 -6.00
C ILE A 164 5.56 5.62 -6.19
N PRO A 165 5.78 4.45 -6.81
CA PRO A 165 4.70 3.48 -7.00
C PRO A 165 4.13 3.02 -5.67
N PHE A 166 5.02 2.74 -4.71
CA PHE A 166 4.66 2.33 -3.36
C PHE A 166 3.91 3.43 -2.60
N ASP A 167 4.45 4.66 -2.58
CA ASP A 167 3.84 5.79 -1.86
C ASP A 167 2.52 6.24 -2.53
N CYS A 168 2.40 6.11 -3.86
CA CYS A 168 1.13 6.28 -4.58
C CYS A 168 0.06 5.31 -4.08
N GLN A 169 0.41 4.03 -3.92
CA GLN A 169 -0.51 3.04 -3.39
C GLN A 169 -0.87 3.30 -1.92
N GLY A 170 0.11 3.69 -1.10
CA GLY A 170 -0.08 3.99 0.32
C GLY A 170 -1.13 5.08 0.58
N THR A 171 -1.15 6.13 -0.26
CA THR A 171 -2.12 7.22 -0.13
C THR A 171 -3.49 6.93 -0.75
N SER A 172 -3.67 5.77 -1.40
CA SER A 172 -4.87 5.48 -2.20
C SER A 172 -6.15 5.44 -1.38
N ALA A 173 -6.13 4.82 -0.19
CA ALA A 173 -7.31 4.69 0.66
C ALA A 173 -7.91 6.07 1.02
N GLY A 174 -7.09 6.95 1.61
CA GLY A 174 -7.51 8.30 1.99
C GLY A 174 -7.90 9.17 0.79
N ARG A 175 -7.25 8.97 -0.36
CA ARG A 175 -7.56 9.67 -1.60
C ARG A 175 -8.91 9.27 -2.19
N VAL A 176 -9.21 7.96 -2.27
CA VAL A 176 -10.44 7.44 -2.90
C VAL A 176 -11.69 7.81 -2.10
N ILE A 177 -11.58 7.86 -0.76
CA ILE A 177 -12.69 8.21 0.13
C ILE A 177 -12.78 9.72 0.45
N GLY A 178 -11.85 10.53 -0.07
CA GLY A 178 -11.88 11.99 0.08
C GLY A 178 -11.43 12.52 1.46
N HIS A 179 -10.74 11.70 2.25
CA HIS A 179 -10.14 12.08 3.54
C HIS A 179 -8.80 12.81 3.38
N LEU A 180 -8.16 12.70 2.22
CA LEU A 180 -7.01 13.53 1.84
C LEU A 180 -7.50 14.66 0.94
N ASP A 181 -7.63 15.86 1.51
CA ASP A 181 -7.89 17.08 0.74
C ASP A 181 -6.62 17.52 -0.02
N VAL A 182 -6.80 18.01 -1.24
CA VAL A 182 -5.69 18.44 -2.08
C VAL A 182 -6.17 19.47 -3.10
N ASP A 183 -5.35 20.47 -3.34
CA ASP A 183 -5.65 21.48 -4.35
C ASP A 183 -5.60 20.89 -5.76
N PHE A 184 -6.49 21.38 -6.63
CA PHE A 184 -6.52 20.97 -8.03
C PHE A 184 -5.57 21.82 -8.88
N ASN A 185 -4.73 21.17 -9.66
CA ASN A 185 -4.02 21.77 -10.79
C ASN A 185 -4.12 20.79 -11.96
N ALA A 186 -4.37 21.30 -13.17
CA ALA A 186 -4.55 20.48 -14.36
C ALA A 186 -3.25 19.84 -14.87
N GLY A 187 -2.08 20.34 -14.44
CA GLY A 187 -0.78 19.81 -14.83
C GLY A 187 -0.44 18.47 -14.19
N CYS A 188 0.59 17.85 -14.72
CA CYS A 188 1.25 16.68 -14.15
C CYS A 188 2.57 17.09 -13.51
N VAL A 189 3.09 16.26 -12.61
CA VAL A 189 4.40 16.48 -11.98
C VAL A 189 5.37 15.43 -12.49
N VAL A 190 6.57 15.87 -12.86
CA VAL A 190 7.69 14.97 -13.19
C VAL A 190 8.17 14.31 -11.91
N MET A 191 8.15 12.99 -11.86
CA MET A 191 8.51 12.23 -10.66
C MET A 191 9.76 11.36 -10.90
N TYR A 192 10.64 11.74 -11.82
CA TYR A 192 11.87 10.99 -12.09
C TYR A 192 12.98 11.92 -12.57
N GLY A 193 14.23 11.50 -12.38
CA GLY A 193 15.40 12.12 -12.99
C GLY A 193 15.66 13.57 -12.54
N SER A 194 16.40 14.32 -13.35
CA SER A 194 16.87 15.67 -13.00
C SER A 194 15.76 16.73 -12.92
N ARG A 195 14.60 16.46 -13.51
CA ARG A 195 13.43 17.35 -13.53
C ARG A 195 12.41 17.01 -12.44
N PHE A 196 12.76 16.14 -11.49
CA PHE A 196 11.90 15.73 -10.39
C PHE A 196 11.28 16.94 -9.67
N GLY A 197 9.94 16.99 -9.62
CA GLY A 197 9.16 18.07 -9.05
C GLY A 197 8.75 19.18 -10.04
N GLU A 198 9.14 19.11 -11.31
CA GLU A 198 8.69 20.07 -12.32
C GLU A 198 7.22 19.83 -12.69
N ILE A 199 6.42 20.90 -12.82
CA ILE A 199 5.03 20.80 -13.26
C ILE A 199 4.96 21.01 -14.77
N LEU A 200 4.35 20.05 -15.47
CA LEU A 200 4.13 20.07 -16.92
C LEU A 200 2.65 20.12 -17.25
N PRO A 201 2.29 20.56 -18.47
CA PRO A 201 0.95 20.36 -19.01
C PRO A 201 0.55 18.88 -18.94
N TRP A 202 -0.75 18.63 -18.84
CA TRP A 202 -1.28 17.27 -18.83
C TRP A 202 -0.94 16.52 -20.12
N ASP A 203 -0.54 15.26 -19.96
CA ASP A 203 -0.26 14.33 -21.04
C ASP A 203 -0.86 12.97 -20.65
N GLY A 204 -1.83 12.50 -21.45
CA GLY A 204 -2.55 11.25 -21.17
C GLY A 204 -1.66 10.03 -21.24
N ASP A 205 -0.81 9.92 -22.26
CA ASP A 205 0.03 8.74 -22.47
C ASP A 205 1.06 8.61 -21.34
N GLN A 206 1.71 9.72 -20.97
CA GLN A 206 2.68 9.74 -19.87
C GLN A 206 2.01 9.52 -18.51
N MET A 207 0.76 9.96 -18.34
CA MET A 207 0.00 9.70 -17.12
C MET A 207 -0.43 8.23 -17.00
N HIS A 208 -0.84 7.61 -18.11
CA HIS A 208 -1.18 6.18 -18.16
C HIS A 208 0.02 5.28 -17.89
N ARG A 209 1.22 5.68 -18.32
CA ARG A 209 2.48 5.02 -17.96
C ARG A 209 2.95 5.27 -16.52
N SER A 210 2.26 6.16 -15.78
CA SER A 210 2.64 6.64 -14.45
C SER A 210 3.95 7.43 -14.38
N ASP A 211 4.49 7.87 -15.53
CA ASP A 211 5.67 8.75 -15.63
C ASP A 211 5.35 10.17 -15.12
N LEU A 212 4.13 10.64 -15.39
CA LEU A 212 3.63 11.97 -15.09
C LEU A 212 2.29 11.89 -14.34
N PRO A 213 2.28 11.54 -13.05
CA PRO A 213 1.05 11.57 -12.28
C PRO A 213 0.48 13.00 -12.24
N GLY A 214 -0.84 13.10 -12.35
CA GLY A 214 -1.54 14.37 -12.20
C GLY A 214 -1.23 15.02 -10.84
N PHE A 215 -1.15 16.35 -10.83
CA PHE A 215 -0.69 17.13 -9.68
C PHE A 215 -1.32 16.73 -8.33
N PRO A 216 -2.65 16.51 -8.21
CA PRO A 216 -3.24 16.14 -6.92
C PRO A 216 -2.65 14.86 -6.33
N ARG A 217 -2.35 13.86 -7.18
CA ARG A 217 -1.74 12.60 -6.74
C ARG A 217 -0.27 12.82 -6.38
N ALA A 218 0.47 13.47 -7.27
CA ALA A 218 1.90 13.71 -7.07
C ALA A 218 2.17 14.50 -5.78
N ARG A 219 1.35 15.53 -5.51
CA ARG A 219 1.47 16.33 -4.29
C ARG A 219 1.31 15.47 -3.02
N LEU A 220 0.33 14.57 -2.97
CA LEU A 220 0.12 13.72 -1.79
C LEU A 220 1.29 12.78 -1.56
N VAL A 221 1.89 12.25 -2.62
CA VAL A 221 3.10 11.42 -2.54
C VAL A 221 4.28 12.21 -2.01
N LEU A 222 4.55 13.39 -2.57
CA LEU A 222 5.65 14.25 -2.14
C LEU A 222 5.47 14.71 -0.69
N GLU A 223 4.23 15.02 -0.29
CA GLU A 223 3.89 15.34 1.09
C GLU A 223 4.16 14.16 2.03
N ALA A 224 3.70 12.96 1.68
CA ALA A 224 3.96 11.75 2.47
C ALA A 224 5.46 11.48 2.63
N GLN A 225 6.24 11.59 1.55
CA GLN A 225 7.70 11.42 1.57
C GLN A 225 8.39 12.46 2.47
N ALA A 226 8.04 13.74 2.32
CA ALA A 226 8.61 14.81 3.13
C ALA A 226 8.23 14.64 4.61
N THR A 227 6.98 14.32 4.92
CA THR A 227 6.53 14.06 6.29
C THR A 227 7.28 12.88 6.92
N LEU A 228 7.44 11.78 6.19
CA LEU A 228 8.16 10.60 6.68
C LEU A 228 9.64 10.93 6.95
N LEU A 229 10.32 11.57 6.00
CA LEU A 229 11.74 11.89 6.14
C LEU A 229 12.00 12.89 7.26
N GLN A 230 11.14 13.90 7.42
CA GLN A 230 11.21 14.84 8.53
C GLN A 230 11.04 14.12 9.88
N PHE A 231 10.05 13.24 10.01
CA PHE A 231 9.87 12.42 11.22
C PHE A 231 11.13 11.60 11.54
N LEU A 232 11.66 10.88 10.55
CA LEU A 232 12.86 10.06 10.72
C LEU A 232 14.09 10.91 11.09
N ARG A 233 14.24 12.09 10.49
CA ARG A 233 15.28 13.05 10.83
C ARG A 233 15.18 13.47 12.30
N THR A 234 14.01 13.90 12.76
CA THR A 234 13.82 14.35 14.14
C THR A 234 14.05 13.21 15.13
N VAL A 235 13.62 11.98 14.80
CA VAL A 235 13.96 10.79 15.60
C VAL A 235 15.48 10.58 15.67
N ALA A 236 16.18 10.70 14.55
CA ALA A 236 17.64 10.57 14.52
C ALA A 236 18.33 11.67 15.34
N GLU A 237 17.86 12.92 15.26
CA GLU A 237 18.36 14.05 16.06
C GLU A 237 18.20 13.77 17.56
N ILE A 238 17.00 13.37 18.02
CA ILE A 238 16.75 13.00 19.42
C ILE A 238 17.65 11.84 19.86
N LEU A 239 17.82 10.83 19.00
CA LEU A 239 18.70 9.71 19.29
C LEU A 239 20.18 10.10 19.30
N LEU A 240 20.57 11.22 18.71
CA LEU A 240 21.95 11.70 18.64
C LEU A 240 22.22 12.88 19.58
N GLU A 241 21.25 13.39 20.34
CA GLU A 241 21.48 14.47 21.32
C GLU A 241 22.68 14.19 22.26
N ASN A 242 23.43 15.23 22.62
CA ASN A 242 24.60 15.13 23.50
C ASN A 242 25.71 14.21 22.94
N LEU A 243 26.17 14.46 21.72
CA LEU A 243 27.32 13.76 21.15
C LEU A 243 28.61 14.17 21.88
N SER A 244 29.43 13.18 22.28
CA SER A 244 30.85 13.41 22.57
C SER A 244 31.64 13.41 21.25
N THR A 245 32.78 14.10 21.21
CA THR A 245 33.70 14.14 20.07
C THR A 245 34.54 12.86 19.91
N ASP A 246 34.59 12.01 20.94
CA ASP A 246 35.50 10.85 20.99
C ASP A 246 34.90 9.53 20.49
N ASP A 247 33.75 9.58 19.82
CA ASP A 247 33.03 8.36 19.48
C ASP A 247 33.53 7.66 18.23
N PRO A 248 33.61 6.31 18.26
CA PRO A 248 34.03 5.56 17.09
C PRO A 248 33.03 5.78 15.94
N PRO A 249 33.53 6.11 14.73
CA PRO A 249 32.68 6.22 13.54
C PRO A 249 32.06 4.87 13.19
N SER A 250 30.97 4.90 12.40
CA SER A 250 30.32 3.80 11.66
C SER A 250 30.43 2.36 12.24
N SER A 251 29.31 1.71 12.55
CA SER A 251 29.36 0.33 13.04
C SER A 251 29.43 -0.69 11.89
N THR A 252 30.39 -1.63 11.94
CA THR A 252 30.32 -2.90 11.17
C THR A 252 28.97 -3.59 11.35
N LYS A 253 28.39 -3.50 12.56
CA LYS A 253 27.07 -4.02 12.89
C LYS A 253 25.94 -3.46 12.02
N TRP A 254 26.01 -2.19 11.62
CA TRP A 254 24.99 -1.60 10.75
C TRP A 254 25.05 -2.24 9.36
N VAL A 255 26.26 -2.52 8.86
CA VAL A 255 26.47 -3.24 7.59
C VAL A 255 25.99 -4.69 7.71
N GLU A 256 26.33 -5.39 8.79
CA GLU A 256 25.85 -6.75 9.07
C GLU A 256 24.32 -6.82 9.14
N MET A 257 23.66 -5.82 9.74
CA MET A 257 22.20 -5.76 9.84
C MET A 257 21.52 -5.45 8.49
N LYS A 258 22.18 -4.77 7.55
CA LYS A 258 21.63 -4.54 6.21
C LYS A 258 21.46 -5.83 5.42
N HIS A 259 22.42 -6.75 5.54
CA HIS A 259 22.45 -7.97 4.72
C HIS A 259 21.16 -8.83 4.87
N PRO A 260 20.65 -9.11 6.08
CA PRO A 260 19.35 -9.77 6.23
C PRO A 260 18.15 -8.83 6.09
N GLY A 261 18.34 -7.55 5.71
CA GLY A 261 17.25 -6.56 5.62
C GLY A 261 16.73 -6.09 6.98
N PHE A 262 17.60 -5.99 7.98
CA PHE A 262 17.28 -5.65 9.38
C PHE A 262 16.35 -6.65 10.09
N LYS A 263 16.15 -7.86 9.54
CA LYS A 263 15.35 -8.92 10.19
C LYS A 263 16.01 -9.42 11.48
N ASN A 264 15.21 -9.75 12.50
CA ASN A 264 15.68 -10.44 13.70
C ASN A 264 15.70 -11.97 13.49
N ASN A 265 16.64 -12.66 14.13
CA ASN A 265 16.64 -14.13 14.21
C ASN A 265 15.54 -14.61 15.17
N GLY A 266 14.69 -15.53 14.70
CA GLY A 266 13.73 -16.28 15.53
C GLY A 266 12.28 -15.80 15.47
N ASP A 267 12.00 -14.67 14.83
CA ASP A 267 10.63 -14.27 14.52
C ASP A 267 10.23 -14.91 13.20
N ALA A 268 9.56 -16.06 13.30
CA ALA A 268 8.90 -16.72 12.16
C ALA A 268 7.77 -15.85 11.55
N ALA A 269 7.41 -14.74 12.20
CA ALA A 269 6.29 -13.86 11.85
C ALA A 269 6.57 -12.88 10.70
N TYR A 270 7.81 -12.83 10.17
CA TYR A 270 8.16 -11.92 9.08
C TYR A 270 8.02 -12.62 7.72
N TRP A 271 6.77 -12.85 7.31
CA TRP A 271 6.44 -13.27 5.94
C TRP A 271 6.80 -12.18 4.92
N SER A 272 6.99 -12.64 3.66
CA SER A 272 7.31 -11.96 2.39
C SER A 272 7.71 -10.46 2.41
N GLN A 273 8.68 -10.10 1.56
CA GLN A 273 9.05 -8.70 1.31
C GLN A 273 7.83 -7.84 0.96
N TYR A 274 6.78 -8.45 0.41
CA TYR A 274 5.47 -7.88 0.16
C TYR A 274 4.79 -7.24 1.39
N VAL A 275 4.70 -7.95 2.52
CA VAL A 275 3.98 -7.44 3.71
C VAL A 275 4.73 -6.29 4.37
N TYR A 276 6.06 -6.44 4.50
CA TYR A 276 6.93 -5.48 5.20
C TYR A 276 7.62 -4.48 4.24
N GLN A 277 7.04 -4.26 3.07
CA GLN A 277 7.62 -3.44 2.01
C GLN A 277 7.88 -1.99 2.43
N SER A 278 7.05 -1.45 3.34
CA SER A 278 7.22 -0.11 3.93
C SER A 278 8.56 0.08 4.63
N PHE A 279 9.12 -1.01 5.15
CA PHE A 279 10.32 -1.03 6.01
C PHE A 279 11.52 -1.67 5.31
N SER A 280 11.34 -2.18 4.10
CA SER A 280 12.33 -2.90 3.29
C SER A 280 12.92 -2.00 2.19
N ALA A 281 13.76 -2.53 1.30
CA ALA A 281 14.20 -1.79 0.11
C ALA A 281 13.00 -1.45 -0.80
N PRO A 282 13.06 -0.38 -1.62
CA PRO A 282 11.99 -0.09 -2.57
C PRO A 282 11.77 -1.29 -3.50
N PRO A 283 10.51 -1.54 -3.91
CA PRO A 283 10.22 -2.60 -4.86
C PRO A 283 11.06 -2.47 -6.13
N GLN A 284 11.75 -3.54 -6.49
CA GLN A 284 12.48 -3.65 -7.75
C GLN A 284 11.93 -4.84 -8.51
N LEU A 285 11.82 -4.68 -9.83
CA LEU A 285 11.41 -5.75 -10.72
C LEU A 285 12.60 -6.69 -10.95
N ASP A 286 12.48 -7.92 -10.48
CA ASP A 286 13.38 -9.02 -10.85
C ASP A 286 12.58 -10.04 -11.67
N ILE A 287 12.69 -9.92 -13.00
CA ILE A 287 11.97 -10.79 -13.93
C ILE A 287 12.36 -12.26 -13.73
N ASN A 288 13.62 -12.55 -13.42
CA ASN A 288 14.08 -13.92 -13.23
C ASN A 288 13.47 -14.52 -11.96
N ALA A 289 13.42 -13.75 -10.87
CA ALA A 289 12.75 -14.18 -9.65
C ALA A 289 11.25 -14.40 -9.88
N LEU A 290 10.57 -13.52 -10.63
CA LEU A 290 9.16 -13.68 -10.97
C LEU A 290 8.90 -14.92 -11.84
N VAL A 291 9.74 -15.19 -12.84
CA VAL A 291 9.63 -16.39 -13.67
C VAL A 291 9.87 -17.65 -12.84
N ALA A 292 10.87 -17.64 -11.95
CA ALA A 292 11.11 -18.76 -11.03
C ALA A 292 9.91 -19.00 -10.10
N GLN A 293 9.34 -17.94 -9.53
CA GLN A 293 8.14 -18.01 -8.69
C GLN A 293 6.94 -18.53 -9.48
N ALA A 294 6.72 -18.05 -10.72
CA ALA A 294 5.66 -18.52 -11.59
C ALA A 294 5.82 -20.01 -11.93
N ASN A 295 7.02 -20.44 -12.33
CA ASN A 295 7.30 -21.86 -12.62
C ASN A 295 7.05 -22.73 -11.39
N THR A 296 7.46 -22.29 -10.20
CA THR A 296 7.18 -23.01 -8.94
C THR A 296 5.68 -23.20 -8.73
N LYS A 297 4.85 -22.23 -9.13
CA LYS A 297 3.38 -22.33 -9.06
C LYS A 297 2.77 -23.19 -10.16
N VAL A 298 3.37 -23.22 -11.35
CA VAL A 298 2.99 -24.18 -12.39
C VAL A 298 3.29 -25.60 -11.93
N ASP A 299 4.50 -25.87 -11.45
CA ASP A 299 4.90 -27.19 -10.93
C ASP A 299 3.96 -27.65 -9.80
N ALA A 300 3.66 -26.76 -8.85
CA ALA A 300 2.73 -27.06 -7.75
C ALA A 300 1.30 -27.35 -8.25
N ALA A 301 0.82 -26.62 -9.27
CA ALA A 301 -0.49 -26.85 -9.87
C ALA A 301 -0.54 -28.16 -10.67
N GLU A 302 0.54 -28.53 -11.35
CA GLU A 302 0.68 -29.82 -12.04
C GLU A 302 0.67 -30.98 -11.05
N ASP A 303 1.43 -30.89 -9.96
CA ASP A 303 1.42 -31.87 -8.87
C ASP A 303 0.03 -31.97 -8.23
N HIS A 304 -0.63 -30.84 -8.00
CA HIS A 304 -2.00 -30.80 -7.46
C HIS A 304 -3.00 -31.51 -8.39
N LEU A 305 -2.95 -31.24 -9.70
CA LEU A 305 -3.81 -31.89 -10.69
C LEU A 305 -3.52 -33.40 -10.76
N TRP A 306 -2.25 -33.78 -10.72
CA TRP A 306 -1.85 -35.18 -10.70
C TRP A 306 -2.41 -35.90 -9.48
N LEU A 307 -2.31 -35.31 -8.28
CA LEU A 307 -2.87 -35.87 -7.05
C LEU A 307 -4.40 -35.99 -7.12
N LEU A 308 -5.10 -34.98 -7.67
CA LEU A 308 -6.56 -35.06 -7.85
C LEU A 308 -6.98 -36.22 -8.77
N GLN A 309 -6.16 -36.55 -9.78
CA GLN A 309 -6.44 -37.63 -10.73
C GLN A 309 -6.05 -39.00 -10.19
N MET A 310 -4.92 -39.09 -9.48
CA MET A 310 -4.26 -40.35 -9.13
C MET A 310 -4.55 -40.81 -7.70
N GLU A 311 -4.90 -39.90 -6.78
CA GLU A 311 -5.11 -40.20 -5.37
C GLU A 311 -6.59 -39.99 -4.95
N PRO A 312 -7.42 -41.05 -4.91
CA PRO A 312 -8.83 -40.94 -4.52
C PRO A 312 -9.05 -40.35 -3.13
N SER A 313 -8.06 -40.52 -2.22
CA SER A 313 -8.12 -39.94 -0.88
C SER A 313 -7.91 -38.43 -0.88
N TYR A 314 -7.07 -37.92 -1.78
CA TYR A 314 -6.83 -36.49 -1.99
C TYR A 314 -8.05 -35.84 -2.67
N LEU A 315 -8.56 -36.45 -3.76
CA LEU A 315 -9.76 -36.00 -4.46
C LEU A 315 -10.97 -35.87 -3.52
N LYS A 316 -11.19 -36.83 -2.62
CA LYS A 316 -12.34 -36.80 -1.68
C LYS A 316 -12.31 -35.66 -0.67
N ARG A 317 -11.15 -35.03 -0.44
CA ARG A 317 -11.03 -33.90 0.51
C ARG A 317 -11.69 -32.63 -0.03
N TYR A 318 -11.58 -32.34 -1.33
CA TYR A 318 -12.04 -31.08 -1.94
C TYR A 318 -13.57 -30.93 -2.09
N PRO A 319 -14.36 -31.95 -2.48
CA PRO A 319 -15.82 -31.85 -2.53
C PRO A 319 -16.47 -31.75 -1.15
N ARG A 320 -15.79 -32.21 -0.10
CA ARG A 320 -16.32 -32.21 1.26
C ARG A 320 -16.34 -30.80 1.84
N SER A 321 -15.29 -30.00 1.64
CA SER A 321 -15.22 -28.61 2.10
C SER A 321 -16.26 -27.69 1.44
N VAL A 322 -16.62 -27.93 0.17
CA VAL A 322 -17.65 -27.16 -0.55
C VAL A 322 -19.07 -27.49 -0.05
N ASN A 323 -19.33 -28.75 0.31
CA ASN A 323 -20.65 -29.19 0.80
C ASN A 323 -20.91 -28.82 2.28
N GLU A 324 -19.84 -28.63 3.07
CA GLU A 324 -19.92 -28.24 4.49
C GLU A 324 -20.13 -26.73 4.70
N ALA A 325 -20.13 -25.92 3.63
CA ALA A 325 -20.40 -24.48 3.67
C ALA A 325 -21.89 -24.17 3.86
N GLU A 326 -22.48 -24.61 4.99
CA GLU A 326 -23.90 -24.47 5.34
C GLU A 326 -24.42 -23.03 5.30
N ALA A 327 -23.55 -22.02 5.37
CA ALA A 327 -23.91 -20.60 5.41
C ALA A 327 -24.11 -19.95 4.02
N THR A 328 -23.90 -20.70 2.94
CA THR A 328 -23.87 -20.15 1.58
C THR A 328 -25.02 -20.65 0.70
N ARG A 329 -25.44 -19.81 -0.25
CA ARG A 329 -26.38 -20.10 -1.31
C ARG A 329 -25.68 -19.85 -2.63
N PHE A 330 -25.84 -20.79 -3.56
CA PHE A 330 -25.40 -20.59 -4.92
C PHE A 330 -26.43 -19.72 -5.66
N GLU A 331 -25.99 -18.60 -6.20
CA GLU A 331 -26.78 -17.73 -7.04
C GLU A 331 -26.27 -17.82 -8.48
N TYR A 332 -27.20 -18.04 -9.40
CA TYR A 332 -26.90 -18.03 -10.83
C TYR A 332 -27.19 -16.63 -11.36
N ASN A 333 -26.18 -15.94 -11.87
CA ASN A 333 -26.33 -14.56 -12.31
C ASN A 333 -26.89 -14.42 -13.75
N GLY A 334 -27.28 -15.53 -14.40
CA GLY A 334 -27.78 -15.50 -15.78
C GLY A 334 -26.70 -15.60 -16.86
N GLU A 335 -25.43 -15.36 -16.53
CA GLU A 335 -24.30 -15.26 -17.46
C GLU A 335 -23.37 -16.49 -17.41
N GLY A 336 -23.80 -17.59 -16.79
CA GLY A 336 -22.98 -18.79 -16.62
C GLY A 336 -22.04 -18.73 -15.42
N VAL A 337 -22.05 -17.66 -14.62
CA VAL A 337 -21.22 -17.53 -13.42
C VAL A 337 -22.05 -17.90 -12.19
N MET A 338 -21.55 -18.89 -11.45
CA MET A 338 -22.08 -19.26 -10.14
C MET A 338 -21.43 -18.36 -9.10
N SER A 339 -22.21 -17.53 -8.41
CA SER A 339 -21.76 -16.76 -7.26
C SER A 339 -22.18 -17.44 -5.97
N ILE A 340 -21.35 -17.32 -4.94
CA ILE A 340 -21.65 -17.81 -3.60
C ILE A 340 -22.10 -16.61 -2.77
N ALA A 341 -23.37 -16.59 -2.38
CA ALA A 341 -23.97 -15.55 -1.54
C ALA A 341 -24.24 -16.09 -0.13
N TYR A 342 -24.15 -15.24 0.89
CA TYR A 342 -24.51 -15.65 2.25
C TYR A 342 -26.02 -15.81 2.41
N LYS A 343 -26.45 -16.83 3.16
CA LYS A 343 -27.88 -17.05 3.46
C LYS A 343 -28.50 -15.90 4.28
N GLN A 344 -27.70 -15.14 5.02
CA GLN A 344 -28.12 -13.96 5.76
C GLN A 344 -27.26 -12.74 5.42
N PRO A 345 -27.83 -11.53 5.38
CA PRO A 345 -27.07 -10.31 5.16
C PRO A 345 -26.14 -10.08 6.36
N VAL A 346 -24.83 -10.26 6.14
CA VAL A 346 -23.82 -10.01 7.16
C VAL A 346 -23.37 -8.57 7.09
N LYS A 347 -23.48 -7.82 8.19
CA LYS A 347 -22.87 -6.50 8.29
C LYS A 347 -21.36 -6.65 8.45
N THR A 348 -20.62 -6.30 7.42
CA THR A 348 -19.15 -6.37 7.40
C THR A 348 -18.49 -5.65 8.58
N SER A 349 -19.08 -4.57 9.09
CA SER A 349 -18.57 -3.85 10.26
C SER A 349 -18.64 -4.68 11.55
N GLU A 350 -19.68 -5.50 11.73
CA GLU A 350 -19.85 -6.34 12.92
C GLU A 350 -18.90 -7.55 12.89
N LEU A 351 -18.53 -8.03 11.70
CA LEU A 351 -17.55 -9.10 11.55
C LEU A 351 -16.16 -8.70 12.01
N PHE A 352 -15.76 -7.45 11.79
CA PHE A 352 -14.42 -6.99 12.16
C PHE A 352 -14.15 -7.19 13.67
N ASP A 353 -15.15 -6.95 14.52
CA ASP A 353 -15.03 -7.12 15.97
C ASP A 353 -15.38 -8.54 16.44
N ASN A 354 -16.40 -9.18 15.84
CA ASN A 354 -16.94 -10.46 16.33
C ASN A 354 -16.29 -11.70 15.71
N ASP A 355 -15.83 -11.61 14.46
CA ASP A 355 -15.20 -12.70 13.73
C ASP A 355 -14.08 -12.17 12.80
N PRO A 356 -12.96 -11.72 13.39
CA PRO A 356 -11.86 -11.08 12.69
C PRO A 356 -11.22 -11.98 11.61
N LEU A 357 -11.12 -13.28 11.84
CA LEU A 357 -10.58 -14.23 10.86
C LEU A 357 -11.44 -14.25 9.60
N PHE A 358 -12.75 -14.44 9.78
CA PHE A 358 -13.68 -14.45 8.67
C PHE A 358 -13.74 -13.10 7.95
N TRP A 359 -13.71 -12.00 8.71
CA TRP A 359 -13.63 -10.66 8.15
C TRP A 359 -12.41 -10.54 7.22
N CYS A 360 -11.22 -10.96 7.68
CA CYS A 360 -9.99 -10.87 6.92
C CYS A 360 -10.05 -11.68 5.62
N VAL A 361 -10.45 -12.95 5.69
CA VAL A 361 -10.57 -13.84 4.51
C VAL A 361 -11.60 -13.30 3.51
N MET A 362 -12.68 -12.68 3.98
CA MET A 362 -13.64 -12.01 3.12
C MET A 362 -13.05 -10.77 2.45
N GLN A 363 -12.25 -9.95 3.15
CA GLN A 363 -11.61 -8.78 2.54
C GLN A 363 -10.54 -9.18 1.51
N LEU A 364 -9.89 -10.32 1.67
CA LEU A 364 -8.92 -10.85 0.70
C LEU A 364 -9.56 -11.18 -0.66
N GLN A 365 -10.86 -11.45 -0.72
CA GLN A 365 -11.58 -11.78 -1.96
C GLN A 365 -11.94 -10.56 -2.82
N ARG A 366 -11.67 -9.34 -2.34
CA ARG A 366 -11.91 -8.10 -3.08
C ARG A 366 -11.06 -8.07 -4.35
N GLU A 367 -11.54 -7.42 -5.41
CA GLU A 367 -10.78 -7.32 -6.66
C GLU A 367 -9.51 -6.47 -6.47
N PRO A 368 -8.37 -6.84 -7.08
CA PRO A 368 -7.13 -6.08 -6.96
C PRO A 368 -7.24 -4.62 -7.40
N ASP A 369 -8.19 -4.30 -8.28
CA ASP A 369 -8.44 -2.96 -8.82
C ASP A 369 -9.57 -2.20 -8.14
N GLU A 370 -10.24 -2.79 -7.14
CA GLU A 370 -11.30 -2.11 -6.42
C GLU A 370 -10.70 -0.90 -5.66
N PRO A 371 -11.14 0.35 -5.92
CA PRO A 371 -10.49 1.52 -5.31
C PRO A 371 -10.62 1.60 -3.79
N ARG A 372 -11.65 0.95 -3.21
CA ARG A 372 -11.98 0.99 -1.78
C ARG A 372 -11.48 -0.22 -1.00
N ARG A 373 -10.73 -1.11 -1.66
CA ARG A 373 -10.12 -2.29 -1.06
C ARG A 373 -9.09 -1.91 0.01
N PHE A 374 -8.99 -2.73 1.05
CA PHE A 374 -7.87 -2.69 1.99
C PHE A 374 -6.58 -3.23 1.34
N SER A 375 -5.43 -2.69 1.73
CA SER A 375 -4.14 -3.22 1.26
C SER A 375 -4.03 -4.72 1.58
N TYR A 376 -3.73 -5.58 0.60
CA TYR A 376 -3.56 -7.00 0.88
C TYR A 376 -2.36 -7.24 1.80
N ALA A 377 -1.29 -6.45 1.69
CA ALA A 377 -0.19 -6.50 2.64
C ALA A 377 -0.67 -6.29 4.09
N MET A 378 -1.61 -5.36 4.30
CA MET A 378 -2.21 -5.15 5.62
C MET A 378 -3.11 -6.32 6.04
N LEU A 379 -3.86 -6.91 5.12
CA LEU A 379 -4.73 -8.07 5.40
C LEU A 379 -3.92 -9.32 5.74
N PHE A 380 -2.82 -9.59 5.03
CA PHE A 380 -1.92 -10.70 5.35
C PHE A 380 -1.22 -10.50 6.69
N ASP A 381 -0.73 -9.29 6.97
CA ASP A 381 -0.17 -8.97 8.29
C ASP A 381 -1.19 -9.16 9.42
N PHE A 382 -2.44 -8.75 9.17
CA PHE A 382 -3.56 -9.00 10.09
C PHE A 382 -3.79 -10.49 10.32
N LEU A 383 -3.83 -11.27 9.24
CA LEU A 383 -4.05 -12.70 9.31
C LEU A 383 -2.93 -13.39 10.10
N ASP A 384 -1.68 -13.06 9.82
CA ASP A 384 -0.51 -13.62 10.48
C ASP A 384 -0.52 -13.34 11.98
N GLU A 385 -0.76 -12.08 12.37
CA GLU A 385 -0.83 -11.70 13.77
C GLU A 385 -2.01 -12.35 14.49
N HIS A 386 -3.19 -12.38 13.86
CA HIS A 386 -4.38 -13.02 14.41
C HIS A 386 -4.12 -14.51 14.68
N LEU A 387 -3.56 -15.22 13.68
CA LEU A 387 -3.25 -16.64 13.81
C LEU A 387 -2.14 -16.90 14.83
N ALA A 388 -1.13 -16.03 14.95
CA ALA A 388 -0.08 -16.17 15.95
C ALA A 388 -0.63 -16.16 17.38
N GLY A 389 -1.66 -15.35 17.66
CA GLY A 389 -2.34 -15.29 18.97
C GLY A 389 -3.53 -16.24 19.13
N ALA A 390 -4.02 -16.84 18.05
CA ALA A 390 -5.23 -17.64 18.03
C ALA A 390 -5.11 -19.00 18.77
N ARG A 391 -6.23 -19.46 19.35
CA ARG A 391 -6.37 -20.81 19.91
C ARG A 391 -6.45 -21.85 18.79
N LEU A 392 -6.24 -23.12 19.14
CA LEU A 392 -6.27 -24.23 18.19
C LEU A 392 -7.61 -24.31 17.42
N GLN A 393 -8.75 -24.06 18.08
CA GLN A 393 -10.05 -24.09 17.40
C GLN A 393 -10.17 -23.03 16.31
N GLU A 394 -9.64 -21.83 16.57
CA GLU A 394 -9.68 -20.72 15.62
C GLU A 394 -8.76 -20.99 14.43
N ARG A 395 -7.56 -21.52 14.66
CA ARG A 395 -6.64 -21.93 13.59
C ARG A 395 -7.20 -23.08 12.75
N ALA A 396 -7.95 -24.00 13.36
CA ALA A 396 -8.56 -25.14 12.68
C ALA A 396 -9.70 -24.74 11.71
N ARG A 397 -10.13 -23.48 11.72
CA ARG A 397 -11.06 -22.94 10.72
C ARG A 397 -10.40 -22.75 9.35
N LEU A 398 -9.08 -22.66 9.31
CA LEU A 398 -8.29 -22.71 8.09
C LEU A 398 -7.76 -24.14 7.93
N ASP A 399 -8.32 -24.88 6.98
CA ASP A 399 -7.83 -26.20 6.64
C ASP A 399 -6.60 -26.12 5.74
N GLU A 400 -5.96 -27.27 5.51
CA GLU A 400 -4.79 -27.40 4.64
C GLU A 400 -5.03 -26.77 3.26
N ILE A 401 -6.20 -27.01 2.67
CA ILE A 401 -6.60 -26.49 1.35
C ILE A 401 -6.68 -24.96 1.36
N LEU A 402 -7.25 -24.37 2.40
CA LEU A 402 -7.35 -22.92 2.49
C LEU A 402 -5.98 -22.27 2.72
N TYR A 403 -5.07 -22.92 3.47
CA TYR A 403 -3.68 -22.46 3.59
C TYR A 403 -2.94 -22.50 2.25
N GLU A 404 -3.09 -23.57 1.47
CA GLU A 404 -2.52 -23.68 0.12
C GLU A 404 -3.03 -22.52 -0.77
N ASN A 405 -4.35 -22.32 -0.82
CA ASN A 405 -4.96 -21.23 -1.59
C ASN A 405 -4.48 -19.84 -1.14
N LEU A 406 -4.36 -19.60 0.17
CA LEU A 406 -3.84 -18.34 0.70
C LEU A 406 -2.36 -18.13 0.32
N SER A 407 -1.55 -19.19 0.32
CA SER A 407 -0.16 -19.15 -0.10
C SER A 407 -0.01 -18.82 -1.59
N ASP A 408 -0.83 -19.45 -2.43
CA ASP A 408 -0.87 -19.16 -3.87
C ASP A 408 -1.34 -17.74 -4.15
N PHE A 409 -2.40 -17.30 -3.46
CA PHE A 409 -2.91 -15.96 -3.58
C PHE A 409 -1.86 -14.90 -3.18
N ALA A 410 -1.14 -15.12 -2.07
CA ALA A 410 -0.07 -14.25 -1.65
C ALA A 410 1.05 -14.14 -2.70
N ALA A 411 1.46 -15.27 -3.28
CA ALA A 411 2.48 -15.30 -4.33
C ALA A 411 2.04 -14.57 -5.60
N ILE A 412 0.80 -14.78 -6.06
CA ILE A 412 0.24 -14.07 -7.21
C ILE A 412 0.19 -12.57 -6.96
N LEU A 413 -0.26 -12.16 -5.78
CA LEU A 413 -0.32 -10.74 -5.41
C LEU A 413 1.07 -10.09 -5.31
N GLU A 414 2.07 -10.83 -4.82
CA GLU A 414 3.46 -10.39 -4.80
C GLU A 414 3.99 -10.16 -6.22
N MET A 415 3.82 -11.15 -7.12
CA MET A 415 4.22 -11.02 -8.53
C MET A 415 3.51 -9.86 -9.23
N PHE A 416 2.19 -9.76 -9.05
CA PHE A 416 1.37 -8.71 -9.63
C PHE A 416 1.78 -7.31 -9.13
N THR A 417 2.09 -7.19 -7.83
CA THR A 417 2.54 -5.94 -7.24
C THR A 417 3.93 -5.55 -7.74
N ALA A 418 4.85 -6.51 -7.89
CA ALA A 418 6.17 -6.26 -8.46
C ALA A 418 6.07 -5.70 -9.89
N ILE A 419 5.21 -6.30 -10.74
CA ILE A 419 4.94 -5.81 -12.11
C ILE A 419 4.34 -4.41 -12.09
N ARG A 420 3.35 -4.16 -11.23
CA ARG A 420 2.72 -2.84 -11.10
C ARG A 420 3.71 -1.76 -10.71
N PHE A 421 4.54 -2.04 -9.72
CA PHE A 421 5.51 -1.07 -9.23
C PHE A 421 6.67 -0.84 -10.18
N ALA A 422 6.98 -1.80 -11.04
CA ALA A 422 7.96 -1.60 -12.08
C ALA A 422 7.57 -0.48 -13.06
N CYS A 423 6.26 -0.21 -13.22
CA CYS A 423 5.71 0.72 -14.22
C CYS A 423 6.54 0.63 -15.52
N PRO A 424 6.63 -0.57 -16.14
CA PRO A 424 7.62 -0.82 -17.17
C PRO A 424 7.50 0.28 -18.22
N GLN A 425 8.60 1.01 -18.40
CA GLN A 425 8.73 1.98 -19.47
C GLN A 425 8.62 1.20 -20.77
N ASN A 426 7.41 1.00 -21.25
CA ASN A 426 7.17 0.50 -22.59
C ASN A 426 7.53 1.65 -23.53
N THR A 427 8.83 1.92 -23.65
CA THR A 427 9.34 2.50 -24.88
C THR A 427 9.07 1.42 -25.91
N TYR A 428 8.23 1.72 -26.89
CA TYR A 428 8.08 0.87 -28.06
C TYR A 428 9.47 0.78 -28.70
N HIS A 429 10.24 -0.24 -28.33
CA HIS A 429 11.39 -0.62 -29.12
C HIS A 429 10.84 -1.24 -30.39
N HIS A 430 11.15 -0.63 -31.53
CA HIS A 430 10.92 -1.29 -32.80
C HIS A 430 11.64 -2.64 -32.77
N ILE A 431 11.02 -3.69 -33.32
CA ILE A 431 11.57 -5.06 -33.35
C ILE A 431 13.05 -5.09 -33.81
N GLU A 432 13.43 -4.16 -34.68
CA GLU A 432 14.80 -3.99 -35.19
C GLU A 432 15.83 -3.59 -34.11
N GLN A 433 15.40 -2.94 -33.01
CA GLN A 433 16.25 -2.56 -31.87
C GLN A 433 16.41 -3.66 -30.82
N VAL A 434 15.54 -4.67 -30.85
CA VAL A 434 15.58 -5.82 -29.91
C VAL A 434 16.34 -7.00 -30.52
N MET A 435 16.49 -7.04 -31.85
CA MET A 435 17.18 -8.10 -32.59
C MET A 435 18.63 -7.74 -33.00
N ALA A 436 19.21 -6.68 -32.44
CA ALA A 436 20.62 -6.32 -32.59
C ALA A 436 21.32 -6.39 -31.23
#